data_AF-A0A258BFC5-F1
#
_entry.id   AF-A0A258BFC5-F1
#
_cell.length_a   1.000
_cell.length_b   1.000
_cell.length_c   1.000
_cell.angle_alpha   90.00
_cell.angle_beta   90.00
_cell.angle_gamma   90.00
#
_symmetry.space_group_name_H-M   'P 1'
#
loop_
_entity.id
_entity.type
_entity.pdbx_description
1 polymer ?
#
loop_
_entity_poly.entity_id
_entity_poly.type
_entity_poly.pdbx_seq_one_letter_code
_entity_poly.pdbx_strand_id
1 'polypeptide(L)'
;MPSINLPEVSVTASMAEAYLAKGESRNERVRKLQEEAKRLAREQVLEFEVLLEATAKMALDIADGGDIYSVGSRELCRRLADELPRTLQTLQAITKRN
;
A
#
# COMPACT_ATOMS: atom_id res chain seq x y z
N MET A 1 -57.82 45.93 2.54
CA MET A 1 -57.36 44.53 2.61
C MET A 1 -57.52 43.95 1.21
N PRO A 2 -56.42 43.56 0.55
CA PRO A 2 -55.89 42.21 0.79
C PRO A 2 -54.36 42.16 0.96
N SER A 3 -53.92 41.33 1.90
CA SER A 3 -52.51 40.98 2.10
C SER A 3 -52.13 39.93 1.06
N ILE A 4 -51.21 40.29 0.17
CA ILE A 4 -50.56 39.35 -0.76
C ILE A 4 -49.64 38.47 0.08
N ASN A 5 -50.06 37.23 0.34
CA ASN A 5 -49.24 36.22 1.00
C ASN A 5 -48.24 35.68 -0.04
N LEU A 6 -47.02 36.20 -0.01
CA LEU A 6 -45.89 35.58 -0.70
C LEU A 6 -45.47 34.35 0.10
N PRO A 7 -45.36 33.16 -0.51
CA PRO A 7 -44.88 32.00 0.23
C PRO A 7 -43.40 32.23 0.57
N GLU A 8 -43.09 32.41 1.86
CA GLU A 8 -41.75 32.22 2.43
C GLU A 8 -41.37 30.74 2.28
N VAL A 9 -41.10 30.30 1.05
CA VAL A 9 -40.47 29.01 0.82
C VAL A 9 -39.03 29.16 1.28
N SER A 10 -38.79 28.81 2.54
CA SER A 10 -37.53 28.40 3.18
C SER A 10 -36.33 28.25 2.23
N VAL A 11 -35.76 29.38 1.82
CA VAL A 11 -34.50 29.44 1.05
C VAL A 11 -33.35 28.84 1.86
N THR A 12 -33.49 28.83 3.20
CA THR A 12 -32.50 28.30 4.14
C THR A 12 -32.42 26.78 4.12
N ALA A 13 -33.52 26.04 3.96
CA ALA A 13 -33.48 24.58 3.84
C ALA A 13 -32.81 24.15 2.53
N SER A 14 -33.11 24.83 1.42
CA SER A 14 -32.47 24.57 0.12
C SER A 14 -30.96 24.87 0.16
N MET A 15 -30.52 25.93 0.83
CA MET A 15 -29.10 26.25 0.97
C MET A 15 -28.37 25.28 1.89
N ALA A 16 -29.03 24.75 2.94
CA ALA A 16 -28.47 23.71 3.81
C ALA A 16 -28.29 22.38 3.06
N GLU A 17 -29.26 21.98 2.25
CA GLU A 17 -29.15 20.82 1.36
C GLU A 17 -28.09 21.01 0.28
N ALA A 18 -27.95 22.20 -0.30
CA ALA A 18 -26.88 22.52 -1.25
C ALA A 18 -25.48 22.56 -0.61
N TYR A 19 -25.38 22.92 0.68
CA TYR A 19 -24.14 22.86 1.46
C TYR A 19 -23.74 21.42 1.78
N LEU A 20 -24.71 20.56 2.11
CA LEU A 20 -24.51 19.12 2.29
C LEU A 20 -24.20 18.41 0.96
N ALA A 21 -24.74 18.91 -0.15
CA ALA A 21 -24.48 18.45 -1.51
C ALA A 21 -23.23 19.06 -2.14
N LYS A 22 -22.45 19.87 -1.41
CA LYS A 22 -21.12 20.31 -1.85
C LYS A 22 -20.20 19.10 -1.82
N GLY A 23 -20.32 18.31 -2.88
CA GLY A 23 -19.61 17.05 -3.07
C GLY A 23 -18.13 17.21 -2.79
N GLU A 24 -17.56 16.13 -2.28
CA GLU A 24 -16.16 16.00 -1.86
C GLU A 24 -15.24 16.94 -2.65
N SER A 25 -14.58 17.85 -1.94
CA SER A 25 -13.67 18.81 -2.55
C SER A 25 -12.59 18.06 -3.34
N ARG A 26 -12.13 18.63 -4.46
CA ARG A 26 -11.01 18.06 -5.23
C ARG A 26 -9.81 17.74 -4.33
N ASN A 27 -9.56 18.59 -3.33
CA ASN A 27 -8.46 18.38 -2.39
C ASN A 27 -8.69 17.18 -1.46
N GLU A 28 -9.93 16.93 -1.06
CA GLU A 28 -10.29 15.78 -0.22
C GLU A 28 -10.18 14.47 -1.00
N ARG A 29 -10.63 14.45 -2.27
CA ARG A 29 -10.42 13.31 -3.18
C ARG A 29 -8.95 12.97 -3.35
N VAL A 30 -8.14 14.00 -3.62
CA VAL A 30 -6.68 13.81 -3.78
C VAL A 30 -6.07 13.25 -2.51
N ARG A 31 -6.49 13.72 -1.33
CA ARG A 31 -5.99 13.18 -0.06
C ARG A 31 -6.36 11.70 0.13
N LYS A 32 -7.60 11.30 -0.15
CA LYS A 32 -8.02 9.90 -0.05
C LYS A 32 -7.23 9.00 -1.01
N LEU A 33 -7.06 9.43 -2.26
CA LEU A 33 -6.24 8.70 -3.24
C LEU A 33 -4.77 8.57 -2.80
N GLN A 34 -4.20 9.61 -2.18
CA GLN A 34 -2.84 9.54 -1.65
C GLN A 34 -2.73 8.57 -0.46
N GLU A 35 -3.73 8.55 0.43
CA GLU A 35 -3.78 7.62 1.56
C GLU A 35 -3.94 6.17 1.08
N GLU A 36 -4.78 5.94 0.07
CA GLU A 36 -4.95 4.64 -0.58
C GLU A 36 -3.67 4.17 -1.28
N ALA A 37 -3.01 5.04 -2.05
CA ALA A 37 -1.73 4.74 -2.69
C ALA A 37 -0.65 4.36 -1.66
N LYS A 38 -0.59 5.06 -0.53
CA LYS A 38 0.32 4.72 0.58
C LYS A 38 -0.01 3.37 1.22
N ARG A 39 -1.30 3.03 1.35
CA ARG A 39 -1.73 1.72 1.85
C ARG A 39 -1.29 0.61 0.90
N LEU A 40 -1.59 0.75 -0.39
CA LEU A 40 -1.22 -0.23 -1.41
C LEU A 40 0.30 -0.42 -1.51
N ALA A 41 1.07 0.67 -1.43
CA ALA A 41 2.54 0.57 -1.43
C ALA A 41 3.07 -0.24 -0.24
N ARG A 42 2.48 -0.07 0.96
CA ARG A 42 2.87 -0.87 2.14
C ARG A 42 2.51 -2.34 1.98
N GLU A 43 1.33 -2.64 1.42
CA GLU A 43 0.90 -4.02 1.13
C GLU A 43 1.88 -4.70 0.17
N GLN A 44 2.27 -4.01 -0.91
CA GLN A 44 3.25 -4.52 -1.87
C GLN A 44 4.62 -4.80 -1.23
N VAL A 45 5.07 -3.94 -0.31
CA VAL A 45 6.33 -4.19 0.43
C VAL A 45 6.22 -5.45 1.29
N LEU A 46 5.11 -5.66 1.99
CA LEU A 46 4.89 -6.87 2.78
C LEU A 46 4.86 -8.14 1.92
N GLU A 47 4.22 -8.10 0.76
CA GLU A 47 4.25 -9.21 -0.19
C GLU A 47 5.68 -9.50 -0.67
N PHE A 48 6.45 -8.45 -0.93
CA PHE A 48 7.85 -8.58 -1.33
C PHE A 48 8.72 -9.19 -0.22
N GLU A 49 8.47 -8.86 1.05
CA GLU A 49 9.15 -9.48 2.19
C GLU A 49 8.96 -11.00 2.22
N VAL A 50 7.74 -11.48 1.97
CA VAL A 50 7.43 -12.92 1.89
C VAL A 50 8.17 -13.57 0.72
N LEU A 51 8.24 -12.90 -0.43
CA LEU A 51 8.98 -13.42 -1.58
C LEU A 51 10.48 -13.51 -1.32
N LEU A 52 11.06 -12.53 -0.63
CA LEU A 52 12.48 -12.56 -0.26
C LEU A 52 12.81 -13.75 0.66
N GLU A 53 11.96 -14.00 1.65
CA GLU A 53 12.11 -15.14 2.56
C GLU A 53 11.98 -16.48 1.82
N ALA A 54 10.96 -16.62 0.99
CA ALA A 54 10.76 -17.82 0.16
C ALA A 54 11.94 -18.05 -0.82
N THR A 55 12.47 -16.96 -1.40
CA THR A 55 13.63 -17.01 -2.30
C THR A 55 14.88 -17.44 -1.56
N ALA A 56 15.13 -16.91 -0.36
CA ALA A 56 16.27 -17.31 0.47
C ALA A 56 16.22 -18.81 0.80
N LYS A 57 15.04 -19.33 1.16
CA LYS A 57 14.84 -20.75 1.42
C LYS A 57 15.10 -21.61 0.17
N MET A 58 14.53 -21.23 -0.97
CA MET A 58 14.75 -21.96 -2.23
C MET A 58 16.22 -21.93 -2.65
N ALA A 59 16.91 -20.80 -2.44
CA ALA A 59 18.33 -20.69 -2.71
C ALA A 59 19.15 -21.64 -1.81
N LEU A 60 18.78 -21.78 -0.54
CA LEU A 60 19.42 -22.75 0.35
C LEU A 60 19.19 -24.19 -0.13
N ASP A 61 17.96 -24.54 -0.50
CA ASP A 61 17.62 -25.87 -1.02
C ASP A 61 18.45 -26.23 -2.27
N ILE A 62 18.66 -25.27 -3.19
CA ILE A 62 19.53 -25.45 -4.36
C ILE A 62 20.99 -25.58 -3.96
N ALA A 63 21.47 -24.75 -3.03
CA ALA A 63 22.84 -24.78 -2.54
C ALA A 63 23.21 -26.12 -1.89
N ASP A 64 22.24 -26.76 -1.23
CA ASP A 64 22.40 -28.02 -0.50
C ASP A 64 22.04 -29.26 -1.34
N GLY A 65 21.44 -29.09 -2.52
CA GLY A 65 21.04 -30.18 -3.42
C GLY A 65 22.17 -31.00 -4.06
N GLY A 66 23.42 -30.82 -3.61
CA GLY A 66 24.57 -31.65 -3.98
C GLY A 66 24.88 -31.64 -5.48
N ASP A 67 25.25 -32.81 -6.01
CA ASP A 67 25.72 -32.95 -7.40
C ASP A 67 24.60 -32.85 -8.46
N ILE A 68 23.33 -32.72 -8.03
CA ILE A 68 22.21 -32.45 -8.94
C ILE A 68 22.35 -31.05 -9.57
N TYR A 69 22.94 -30.11 -8.85
CA TYR A 69 23.13 -28.73 -9.29
C TYR A 69 24.60 -28.44 -9.59
N SER A 70 24.81 -27.60 -10.61
CA SER A 70 26.16 -27.15 -10.98
C SER A 70 26.82 -26.40 -9.83
N VAL A 71 28.15 -26.50 -9.72
CA VAL A 71 28.94 -25.82 -8.68
C VAL A 71 28.66 -24.31 -8.68
N GLY A 72 28.58 -23.68 -9.86
CA GLY A 72 28.31 -22.25 -9.98
C GLY A 72 26.91 -21.87 -9.49
N SER A 73 25.90 -22.67 -9.79
CA SER A 73 24.53 -22.47 -9.31
C SER A 73 24.46 -22.58 -7.78
N ARG A 74 25.10 -23.60 -7.20
CA ARG A 74 25.12 -23.81 -5.74
C ARG A 74 25.79 -22.66 -5.01
N GLU A 75 26.93 -22.22 -5.53
CA GLU A 75 27.69 -21.13 -4.95
C GLU A 75 26.93 -19.80 -4.98
N LEU A 76 26.30 -19.47 -6.12
CA LEU A 76 25.45 -18.27 -6.20
C LEU A 76 24.25 -18.35 -5.25
N CYS A 77 23.58 -19.50 -5.19
CA CYS A 77 22.42 -19.68 -4.32
C CYS A 77 22.80 -19.65 -2.83
N ARG A 78 23.99 -20.14 -2.47
CA ARG A 78 24.53 -20.03 -1.10
C ARG A 78 24.71 -18.57 -0.67
N ARG A 79 25.30 -17.75 -1.55
CA ARG A 79 25.42 -16.30 -1.28
C ARG A 79 24.07 -15.63 -1.14
N LEU A 80 23.11 -15.96 -2.01
CA LEU A 80 21.75 -15.42 -1.93
C LEU A 80 21.06 -15.82 -0.62
N ALA A 81 21.19 -17.08 -0.19
CA ALA A 81 20.64 -17.57 1.08
C ALA A 81 21.23 -16.82 2.29
N ASP A 82 22.50 -16.42 2.23
CA ASP A 82 23.15 -15.62 3.28
C ASP A 82 22.80 -14.12 3.21
N GLU A 83 22.61 -13.57 2.01
CA GLU A 83 22.40 -12.14 1.78
C GLU A 83 20.94 -11.72 1.99
N LEU A 84 19.99 -12.47 1.41
CA LEU A 84 18.57 -12.10 1.40
C LEU A 84 17.98 -11.91 2.81
N PRO A 85 18.28 -12.74 3.83
CA PRO A 85 17.78 -12.50 5.19
C PRO A 85 18.28 -11.17 5.79
N ARG A 86 19.52 -10.77 5.51
CA ARG A 86 20.09 -9.51 6.00
C ARG A 86 19.45 -8.31 5.29
N THR A 87 19.26 -8.43 3.99
CA THR A 87 18.54 -7.42 3.18
C THR A 87 17.10 -7.28 3.65
N LEU A 88 16.42 -8.38 3.95
CA LEU A 88 15.05 -8.40 4.50
C LEU A 88 14.97 -7.68 5.85
N GLN A 89 15.88 -7.97 6.79
CA GLN A 89 15.94 -7.28 8.08
C GLN A 89 16.13 -5.77 7.92
N THR A 90 16.97 -5.36 6.96
CA THR A 90 17.20 -3.95 6.66
C THR A 90 15.95 -3.29 6.10
N LEU A 91 15.26 -3.95 5.16
CA LEU A 91 14.00 -3.48 4.60
C LEU A 91 12.94 -3.29 5.69
N GLN A 92 12.76 -4.28 6.56
CA GLN A 92 11.83 -4.22 7.68
C GLN A 92 12.13 -3.07 8.65
N ALA A 93 13.41 -2.80 8.92
CA ALA A 93 13.82 -1.69 9.78
C ALA A 93 13.48 -0.32 9.16
N ILE A 94 13.61 -0.19 7.84
CA ILE A 94 13.25 1.03 7.10
C ILE A 94 11.72 1.20 7.05
N THR A 95 10.97 0.13 6.75
CA THR A 95 9.52 0.17 6.65
C THR A 95 8.85 0.46 8.01
N LYS A 96 9.38 -0.07 9.12
CA LYS A 96 8.84 0.21 10.47
C LYS A 96 9.06 1.65 10.95
N ARG A 97 10.00 2.40 10.35
CA ARG A 97 10.33 3.77 10.72
C ARG A 97 9.47 4.83 10.01
N ASN A 98 8.79 4.47 8.93
CA ASN A 98 8.04 5.37 8.04
C ASN A 98 6.55 5.06 8.03
#